data_AF-T0G7V2-F1
#
_entry.id   AF-T0G7V2-F1
#
_cell.length_a   1.000
_cell.length_b   1.000
_cell.length_c   1.000
_cell.angle_alpha   90.00
_cell.angle_beta   90.00
_cell.angle_gamma   90.00
#
_symmetry.space_group_name_H-M   'P 1'
#
loop_
_entity.id
_entity.type
_entity.pdbx_description
1 polymer ?
#
loop_
_entity_poly.entity_id
_entity_poly.type
_entity_poly.pdbx_seq_one_letter_code
_entity_poly.pdbx_strand_id
1 'polypeptide(L)'
;MANKQRPIMASLPAVVTMLLGIALLILAAFRWRDNGWGSLVWLLVMVAMFLIRTPHSLRNSANVIVDAHKDRTEVALLGGMFLTMMVLPLFHLATDLLGFANYGLPAWATWIGALAQLPFLWLFWRSHADLGRNWSPGLEVRENHALVTNGTRRQ
;
A
#
# COMPACT_ATOMS: atom_id res chain seq x y z
N MET A 1 9.76 29.39 -16.16
CA MET A 1 8.51 29.33 -15.37
C MET A 1 8.47 27.97 -14.68
N ALA A 2 8.68 27.91 -13.37
CA ALA A 2 8.73 26.65 -12.63
C ALA A 2 7.36 25.97 -12.63
N ASN A 3 7.26 24.82 -13.30
CA ASN A 3 6.07 23.99 -13.30
C ASN A 3 5.86 23.45 -11.89
N LYS A 4 5.01 24.12 -11.11
CA LYS A 4 4.65 23.74 -9.74
C LYS A 4 3.87 22.43 -9.83
N GLN A 5 4.58 21.31 -9.75
CA GLN A 5 3.96 19.98 -9.73
C GLN A 5 2.90 19.98 -8.62
N ARG A 6 1.63 19.85 -9.00
CA ARG A 6 0.53 19.80 -8.04
C ARG A 6 0.76 18.57 -7.16
N PRO A 7 0.62 18.69 -5.82
CA PRO A 7 0.79 17.55 -4.95
C PRO A 7 -0.16 16.44 -5.42
N ILE A 8 0.36 15.22 -5.59
CA ILE A 8 -0.39 14.05 -6.09
C ILE A 8 -1.67 13.81 -5.26
N MET A 9 -1.66 14.26 -3.99
CA MET A 9 -2.78 14.24 -3.05
C MET A 9 -3.92 15.22 -3.37
N ALA A 10 -3.79 16.08 -4.40
CA ALA A 10 -4.80 17.06 -4.80
C ALA A 10 -5.50 16.72 -6.13
N SER A 11 -5.38 15.47 -6.60
CA SER A 11 -6.20 14.99 -7.72
C SER A 11 -7.52 14.41 -7.19
N LEU A 12 -8.64 14.87 -7.74
CA LEU A 12 -9.98 14.41 -7.38
C LEU A 12 -10.09 12.86 -7.33
N PRO A 13 -9.51 12.09 -8.28
CA PRO A 13 -9.55 10.63 -8.23
C PRO A 13 -8.85 10.05 -7.00
N ALA A 14 -7.71 10.62 -6.58
CA ALA A 14 -6.97 10.13 -5.41
C ALA A 14 -7.73 10.37 -4.10
N VAL A 15 -8.45 11.50 -3.99
CA VAL A 15 -9.30 11.78 -2.83
C VAL A 15 -10.49 10.82 -2.79
N VAL A 16 -11.13 10.57 -3.94
CA VAL A 16 -12.26 9.63 -4.03
C VAL A 16 -11.84 8.21 -3.67
N THR A 17 -10.70 7.71 -4.19
CA THR A 17 -10.21 6.37 -3.84
C THR A 17 -9.82 6.26 -2.37
N MET A 18 -9.25 7.32 -1.78
CA MET A 18 -8.94 7.36 -0.35
C MET A 18 -10.20 7.31 0.51
N LEU A 19 -11.22 8.12 0.20
CA LEU A 19 -12.49 8.13 0.91
C LEU A 19 -13.21 6.78 0.77
N LEU A 20 -13.21 6.19 -0.43
CA LEU A 20 -13.76 4.87 -0.67
C LEU A 20 -13.03 3.81 0.17
N GLY A 21 -11.70 3.83 0.19
CA GLY A 21 -10.90 2.90 1.01
C GLY A 21 -11.20 3.03 2.50
N ILE A 22 -11.33 4.26 3.01
CA ILE A 22 -11.69 4.51 4.41
C ILE A 22 -13.11 4.00 4.72
N ALA A 23 -14.08 4.30 3.85
CA ALA A 23 -15.46 3.83 4.02
C ALA A 23 -15.53 2.30 4.02
N LEU A 24 -14.84 1.63 3.10
CA LEU A 24 -14.77 0.17 3.04
C LEU A 24 -14.06 -0.42 4.26
N LEU A 25 -13.01 0.22 4.77
CA LEU A 25 -12.35 -0.20 6.01
C LEU A 25 -13.29 -0.10 7.22
N ILE A 26 -14.04 1.00 7.33
CA ILE A 26 -15.03 1.18 8.40
C ILE A 26 -16.11 0.09 8.30
N LEU A 27 -16.64 -0.16 7.10
CA LEU A 27 -17.65 -1.20 6.86
C LEU A 27 -17.11 -2.59 7.18
N ALA A 28 -15.89 -2.93 6.72
CA ALA A 28 -15.24 -4.20 7.02
C ALA A 28 -14.99 -4.36 8.53
N ALA A 29 -14.66 -3.28 9.24
CA ALA A 29 -14.53 -3.28 10.70
C ALA A 29 -15.86 -3.49 11.41
N PHE A 30 -16.97 -2.92 10.91
CA PHE A 30 -18.31 -3.22 11.44
C PHE A 30 -18.72 -4.68 11.21
N ARG A 31 -18.30 -5.27 10.09
CA ARG A 31 -18.53 -6.68 9.75
C ARG A 31 -17.53 -7.67 10.38
N TRP A 32 -16.70 -7.21 11.33
CA TRP A 32 -15.70 -8.05 11.99
C TRP A 32 -16.25 -9.34 12.62
N ARG A 33 -17.52 -9.35 13.01
CA ARG A 33 -18.20 -10.50 13.61
C ARG A 33 -18.44 -11.63 12.59
N ASP A 34 -18.67 -11.29 11.33
CA ASP A 34 -18.98 -12.24 10.25
C ASP A 34 -17.69 -12.76 9.58
N ASN A 35 -16.69 -11.88 9.43
CA ASN A 35 -15.48 -12.15 8.64
C ASN A 35 -14.45 -13.07 9.34
N GLY A 36 -14.65 -13.37 10.62
CA GLY A 36 -13.76 -14.20 11.42
C GLY A 36 -12.42 -13.54 11.78
N TRP A 37 -11.66 -14.17 12.68
CA TRP A 37 -10.44 -13.57 13.25
C TRP A 37 -9.29 -13.38 12.25
N GLY A 38 -9.19 -14.21 11.21
CA GLY A 38 -8.15 -14.08 10.17
C GLY A 38 -8.24 -12.77 9.39
N SER A 39 -9.47 -12.30 9.14
CA SER A 39 -9.72 -11.01 8.49
C SER A 39 -9.25 -9.84 9.36
N LEU A 40 -9.39 -9.93 10.68
CA LEU A 40 -8.92 -8.93 11.63
C LEU A 40 -7.40 -8.81 11.63
N VAL A 41 -6.71 -9.95 11.62
CA VAL A 41 -5.24 -9.96 11.50
C VAL A 41 -4.82 -9.24 10.22
N TRP A 42 -5.46 -9.57 9.09
CA TRP A 42 -5.19 -8.90 7.83
C TRP A 42 -5.48 -7.39 7.88
N LEU A 43 -6.60 -6.96 8.45
CA LEU A 43 -6.95 -5.54 8.62
C LEU A 43 -5.92 -4.80 9.48
N LEU A 44 -5.48 -5.40 10.59
CA LEU A 44 -4.45 -4.84 11.46
C LEU A 44 -3.13 -4.65 10.71
N VAL A 45 -2.72 -5.64 9.93
CA VAL A 45 -1.51 -5.56 9.11
C VAL A 45 -1.64 -4.53 8.01
N MET A 46 -2.80 -4.41 7.37
CA MET A 46 -3.05 -3.36 6.40
C MET A 46 -2.92 -1.97 7.04
N VAL A 47 -3.53 -1.75 8.22
CA VAL A 47 -3.38 -0.49 8.97
C VAL A 47 -1.92 -0.23 9.33
N ALA A 48 -1.19 -1.25 9.80
CA ALA A 48 0.24 -1.13 10.10
C ALA A 48 1.05 -0.73 8.86
N MET A 49 0.76 -1.29 7.68
CA MET A 49 1.40 -0.90 6.42
C MET A 49 1.17 0.58 6.10
N PHE A 50 -0.06 1.10 6.29
CA PHE A 50 -0.36 2.52 6.09
C PHE A 50 0.37 3.41 7.10
N LEU A 51 0.43 3.01 8.38
CA LEU A 51 1.14 3.75 9.43
C LEU A 51 2.64 3.82 9.17
N ILE A 52 3.24 2.74 8.65
CA ILE A 52 4.64 2.74 8.22
C ILE A 52 4.81 3.61 6.98
N ARG A 53 3.99 3.40 5.94
CA ARG A 53 4.18 4.03 4.63
C ARG A 53 3.94 5.55 4.63
N THR A 54 2.91 6.03 5.31
CA THR A 54 2.48 7.45 5.26
C THR A 54 3.57 8.45 5.67
N PRO A 55 4.23 8.33 6.84
CA PRO A 55 5.28 9.28 7.24
C PRO A 55 6.49 9.22 6.29
N HIS A 56 6.87 8.02 5.83
CA HIS A 56 7.93 7.87 4.84
C HIS A 56 7.54 8.55 3.53
N SER A 57 6.32 8.34 3.02
CA SER A 57 5.82 8.97 1.80
C SER A 57 5.76 10.50 1.92
N LEU A 58 5.33 11.03 3.07
CA LEU A 58 5.27 12.48 3.31
C LEU A 58 6.67 13.09 3.33
N ARG A 59 7.60 12.51 4.09
CA ARG A 59 9.02 12.93 4.14
C ARG A 59 9.69 12.87 2.77
N ASN A 60 9.26 11.92 1.96
CA ASN A 60 9.81 11.63 0.65
C ASN A 60 9.21 12.50 -0.47
N SER A 61 7.95 12.94 -0.32
CA SER A 61 7.27 13.88 -1.22
C SER A 61 7.83 15.31 -1.15
N ALA A 62 8.60 15.62 -0.10
CA ALA A 62 9.33 16.87 0.03
C ALA A 62 10.64 16.92 -0.77
N ASN A 63 11.05 15.81 -1.41
CA ASN A 63 12.24 15.78 -2.27
C ASN A 63 11.92 16.29 -3.67
N VAL A 64 12.82 17.10 -4.21
CA VAL A 64 12.74 17.60 -5.60
C VAL A 64 13.02 16.44 -6.55
N ILE A 65 12.06 16.17 -7.43
CA ILE A 65 12.19 15.18 -8.51
C ILE A 65 12.87 15.88 -9.69
N VAL A 66 14.00 15.34 -10.15
CA VAL A 66 14.81 15.94 -11.23
C VAL A 66 14.41 15.38 -12.58
N ASP A 67 14.11 14.09 -12.63
CA ASP A 67 13.59 13.44 -13.82
C ASP A 67 12.47 12.46 -13.45
N ALA A 68 11.36 12.52 -14.17
CA ALA A 68 10.20 11.68 -13.94
C ALA A 68 9.68 11.21 -15.29
N HIS A 69 9.99 9.96 -15.64
CA HIS A 69 9.43 9.32 -16.81
C HIS A 69 8.03 8.77 -16.49
N LYS A 70 7.08 9.65 -16.13
CA LYS A 70 5.70 9.26 -15.83
C LYS A 70 4.92 9.03 -17.12
N ASP A 71 5.01 7.82 -17.67
CA ASP A 71 4.11 7.41 -18.74
C ASP A 71 2.67 7.24 -18.21
N ARG A 72 1.67 7.59 -19.03
CA ARG A 72 0.25 7.37 -18.68
C ARG A 72 -0.04 5.89 -18.42
N THR A 73 0.68 5.01 -19.12
CA THR A 73 0.64 3.56 -18.90
C THR A 73 1.13 3.19 -17.51
N GLU A 74 2.26 3.75 -17.05
CA GLU A 74 2.80 3.50 -15.72
C GLU A 74 1.84 3.98 -14.63
N VAL A 75 1.24 5.16 -14.80
CA VAL A 75 0.23 5.68 -13.86
C VAL A 75 -1.00 4.78 -13.81
N ALA A 76 -1.49 4.31 -14.95
CA ALA A 76 -2.64 3.40 -15.01
C ALA A 76 -2.32 2.04 -14.37
N LEU A 77 -1.13 1.49 -14.62
CA LEU A 77 -0.68 0.23 -14.03
C LEU A 77 -0.50 0.33 -12.51
N LEU A 78 0.18 1.37 -12.03
CA LEU A 78 0.36 1.61 -10.59
C LEU A 78 -0.98 1.89 -9.89
N GLY A 79 -1.87 2.65 -10.53
CA GLY A 79 -3.22 2.91 -10.03
C GLY A 79 -4.06 1.64 -9.96
N GLY A 80 -4.05 0.83 -11.03
CA GLY A 80 -4.75 -0.45 -11.09
C GLY A 80 -4.22 -1.43 -10.05
N MET A 81 -2.89 -1.56 -9.91
CA MET A 81 -2.25 -2.38 -8.88
C MET A 81 -2.66 -1.92 -7.47
N PHE A 82 -2.65 -0.62 -7.19
CA PHE A 82 -3.09 -0.12 -5.89
C PHE A 82 -4.56 -0.43 -5.62
N LEU A 83 -5.42 -0.25 -6.62
CA LEU A 83 -6.85 -0.54 -6.52
C LEU A 83 -7.09 -2.03 -6.24
N THR A 84 -6.46 -2.92 -6.99
CA THR A 84 -6.64 -4.37 -6.81
C THR A 84 -6.01 -4.88 -5.52
N MET A 85 -4.87 -4.34 -5.09
CA MET A 85 -4.22 -4.79 -3.86
C MET A 85 -4.91 -4.27 -2.59
N MET A 86 -5.52 -3.07 -2.62
CA MET A 86 -6.09 -2.44 -1.43
C MET A 86 -7.62 -2.41 -1.42
N VAL A 87 -8.27 -2.03 -2.53
CA VAL A 87 -9.73 -1.83 -2.57
C VAL A 87 -10.46 -3.16 -2.73
N LEU A 88 -9.95 -4.08 -3.54
CA LEU A 88 -10.61 -5.36 -3.78
C LEU A 88 -10.75 -6.21 -2.50
N PRO A 89 -9.71 -6.38 -1.65
CA PRO A 89 -9.85 -7.14 -0.41
C PRO A 89 -10.79 -6.45 0.59
N LEU A 90 -10.77 -5.12 0.67
CA LEU A 90 -11.68 -4.38 1.54
C LEU A 90 -13.13 -4.48 1.07
N PHE A 91 -13.36 -4.41 -0.24
CA PHE A 91 -14.67 -4.62 -0.82
C PHE A 91 -15.19 -6.03 -0.52
N HIS A 92 -14.33 -7.04 -0.62
CA HIS A 92 -14.65 -8.42 -0.23
C HIS A 92 -15.02 -8.55 1.25
N LEU A 93 -14.28 -7.92 2.17
CA LEU A 93 -14.59 -7.97 3.61
C LEU A 93 -15.79 -7.09 4.00
N ALA A 94 -16.07 -6.03 3.26
CA ALA A 94 -17.20 -5.15 3.51
C ALA A 94 -18.52 -5.70 2.94
N THR A 95 -18.47 -6.59 1.94
CA THR A 95 -19.65 -7.04 1.20
C THR A 95 -19.69 -8.56 1.03
N ASP A 96 -20.88 -9.16 1.19
CA ASP A 96 -21.06 -10.60 0.92
C ASP A 96 -21.15 -10.93 -0.58
N LEU A 97 -21.01 -9.93 -1.46
CA LEU A 97 -21.18 -10.10 -2.90
C LEU A 97 -20.20 -11.11 -3.50
N LEU A 98 -19.04 -11.29 -2.85
CA LEU A 98 -18.01 -12.24 -3.24
C LEU A 98 -18.04 -13.55 -2.41
N GLY A 99 -19.11 -13.79 -1.65
CA GLY A 99 -19.27 -15.00 -0.84
C GLY A 99 -19.27 -16.29 -1.65
N PHE A 100 -19.68 -16.24 -2.93
CA PHE A 100 -19.61 -17.39 -3.84
C PHE A 100 -18.17 -17.85 -4.13
N ALA A 101 -17.19 -16.96 -3.99
CA ALA A 101 -15.77 -17.23 -4.23
C ALA A 101 -15.00 -17.53 -2.92
N ASN A 102 -15.69 -17.62 -1.79
CA ASN A 102 -15.06 -17.93 -0.52
C ASN A 102 -14.69 -19.41 -0.42
N TYR A 103 -13.39 -19.65 -0.27
CA TYR A 103 -12.87 -20.97 0.03
C TYR A 103 -12.94 -21.22 1.55
N GLY A 104 -13.56 -22.34 1.93
CA GLY A 104 -13.52 -22.85 3.30
C GLY A 104 -12.11 -23.34 3.63
N LEU A 105 -11.23 -22.44 4.06
CA LEU A 105 -9.86 -22.78 4.41
C LEU A 105 -9.81 -23.47 5.78
N PRO A 106 -8.99 -24.52 5.93
CA PRO A 106 -8.79 -25.15 7.23
C PRO A 106 -8.05 -24.20 8.18
N ALA A 107 -8.31 -24.31 9.48
CA ALA A 107 -7.79 -23.38 10.49
C ALA A 107 -6.24 -23.26 10.48
N TRP A 108 -5.53 -24.34 10.17
CA TRP A 108 -4.06 -24.32 10.08
C TRP A 108 -3.54 -23.40 8.97
N ALA A 109 -4.26 -23.27 7.85
CA ALA A 109 -3.87 -22.39 6.75
C ALA A 109 -4.01 -20.92 7.17
N THR A 110 -5.07 -20.58 7.93
CA THR A 110 -5.25 -19.24 8.52
C THR A 110 -4.12 -18.90 9.50
N TRP A 111 -3.69 -19.86 10.33
CA TRP A 111 -2.55 -19.67 11.24
C TRP A 111 -1.23 -19.42 10.52
N ILE A 112 -0.93 -20.19 9.46
CA ILE A 112 0.27 -19.97 8.65
C ILE A 112 0.25 -18.58 8.03
N GLY A 113 -0.89 -18.17 7.45
CA GLY A 113 -1.06 -16.83 6.89
C GLY A 113 -0.81 -15.74 7.93
N ALA A 114 -1.41 -15.86 9.12
CA ALA A 114 -1.23 -14.91 10.22
C ALA A 114 0.24 -14.81 10.67
N LEU A 115 0.92 -15.94 10.84
CA LEU A 115 2.34 -15.97 11.23
C LEU A 115 3.25 -15.40 10.15
N ALA A 116 2.95 -15.64 8.87
CA ALA A 116 3.72 -15.12 7.75
C ALA A 116 3.66 -13.58 7.65
N GLN A 117 2.64 -12.93 8.24
CA GLN A 117 2.55 -11.48 8.22
C GLN A 117 3.60 -10.80 9.13
N LEU A 118 4.14 -11.49 10.13
CA LEU A 118 5.18 -10.96 11.02
C LEU A 118 6.49 -10.66 10.27
N PRO A 119 7.15 -11.63 9.59
CA PRO A 119 8.35 -11.34 8.81
C PRO A 119 8.06 -10.41 7.63
N PHE A 120 6.84 -10.46 7.06
CA PHE A 120 6.42 -9.51 6.04
C PHE A 120 6.43 -8.07 6.55
N LEU A 121 5.82 -7.76 7.70
CA LEU A 121 5.81 -6.42 8.27
C LEU A 121 7.22 -5.96 8.64
N TRP A 122 8.03 -6.86 9.19
CA TRP A 122 9.44 -6.55 9.50
C TRP A 122 10.21 -6.17 8.24
N LEU A 123 10.10 -6.97 7.17
CA LEU A 123 10.78 -6.70 5.90
C LEU A 123 10.24 -5.44 5.22
N PHE A 124 8.93 -5.21 5.30
CA PHE A 124 8.28 -4.01 4.77
C PHE A 124 8.79 -2.75 5.47
N TRP A 125 8.83 -2.76 6.81
CA TRP A 125 9.40 -1.69 7.60
C TRP A 125 10.88 -1.48 7.28
N ARG A 126 11.67 -2.56 7.26
CA ARG A 126 13.12 -2.50 6.99
C ARG A 126 13.40 -1.93 5.60
N SER A 127 12.64 -2.33 4.60
CA SER A 127 12.75 -1.81 3.23
C SER A 127 12.50 -0.31 3.20
N HIS A 128 11.47 0.20 3.89
CA HIS A 128 11.20 1.64 3.96
C HIS A 128 12.24 2.42 4.78
N ALA A 129 12.79 1.81 5.83
CA ALA A 129 13.88 2.38 6.60
C ALA A 129 15.18 2.49 5.76
N ASP A 130 15.51 1.43 5.00
CA ASP A 130 16.70 1.36 4.16
C ASP A 130 16.59 2.24 2.90
N LEU A 131 15.41 2.27 2.25
CA LEU A 131 15.17 3.10 1.06
C LEU A 131 14.98 4.57 1.43
N GLY A 132 14.42 4.88 2.60
CA GLY A 132 14.33 6.24 3.15
C GLY A 132 13.90 7.29 2.13
N ARG A 133 14.80 8.24 1.83
CA ARG A 133 14.59 9.37 0.89
C ARG A 133 14.74 8.99 -0.60
N ASN A 134 15.20 7.78 -0.89
CA ASN A 134 15.42 7.27 -2.23
C ASN A 134 14.26 6.40 -2.72
N TRP A 135 13.24 6.18 -1.89
CA TRP A 135 12.05 5.45 -2.32
C TRP A 135 11.32 6.23 -3.41
N SER A 136 10.99 5.58 -4.53
CA SER A 136 10.08 6.11 -5.54
C SER A 136 9.10 5.00 -5.94
N PRO A 137 7.79 5.29 -6.07
CA PRO A 137 6.82 4.32 -6.59
C PRO A 137 7.00 3.99 -8.08
N GLY A 138 7.66 4.87 -8.85
CA GLY A 138 7.90 4.71 -10.29
C GLY A 138 9.32 5.09 -10.69
N LEU A 139 9.60 5.16 -11.99
CA LEU A 139 10.89 5.60 -12.53
C LEU A 139 11.08 7.13 -12.35
N GLU A 140 11.40 7.52 -11.11
CA GLU A 140 11.79 8.89 -10.76
C GLU A 140 13.27 8.91 -10.36
N VAL A 141 14.07 9.72 -11.06
CA VAL A 141 15.44 10.05 -10.65
C VAL A 141 15.41 11.37 -9.88
N ARG A 142 16.13 11.43 -8.77
CA ARG A 142 16.14 12.57 -7.84
C ARG A 142 17.52 13.18 -7.75
N GLU A 143 17.59 14.48 -7.47
CA GLU A 143 18.83 15.29 -7.52
C GLU A 143 19.98 14.73 -6.67
N ASN A 144 19.64 14.05 -5.57
CA ASN A 144 20.58 13.39 -4.66
C ASN A 144 20.45 11.86 -4.69
N HIS A 145 20.20 11.24 -5.85
CA HIS A 145 20.22 9.78 -6.00
C HIS A 145 21.65 9.25 -5.78
N ALA A 146 22.04 9.05 -4.52
CA ALA A 146 23.15 8.19 -4.19
C ALA A 146 22.69 6.74 -4.39
N LEU A 147 23.41 5.98 -5.22
CA LEU A 147 23.32 4.52 -5.25
C LEU A 147 23.53 3.99 -3.82
N VAL A 148 22.46 3.53 -3.18
CA VAL A 148 22.55 2.84 -1.88
C VAL A 148 23.17 1.48 -2.15
N THR A 149 24.50 1.40 -2.06
CA THR A 149 25.29 0.17 -2.25
C THR A 149 25.47 -0.63 -0.95
N ASN A 150 24.91 -0.15 0.16
CA ASN A 150 25.03 -0.81 1.47
C ASN A 150 23.63 -1.11 2.05
N GLY A 151 23.31 -2.40 2.13
CA GLY A 151 22.04 -2.95 2.62
C GLY A 151 21.61 -4.15 1.79
N THR A 152 20.53 -4.83 2.18
CA THR A 152 20.02 -6.15 1.70
C THR A 152 19.81 -6.31 0.18
N ARG A 153 20.09 -5.27 -0.62
CA ARG A 153 20.26 -5.33 -2.08
C ARG A 153 21.73 -5.49 -2.43
N ARG A 154 22.29 -6.67 -2.15
CA ARG A 154 23.51 -7.13 -2.81
C ARG A 154 23.11 -8.13 -3.87
N GLN A 155 22.94 -7.67 -5.11
CA GLN A 155 23.44 -8.23 -6.38
C GLN A 155 23.32 -7.14 -7.44
#